data_AF-A0A7D8UBC1-F1
#
_entry.id   AF-A0A7D8UBC1-F1
#
_cell.length_a   1.000
_cell.length_b   1.000
_cell.length_c   1.000
_cell.angle_alpha   90.00
_cell.angle_beta   90.00
_cell.angle_gamma   90.00
#
_symmetry.space_group_name_H-M   'P 1'
#
loop_
_entity.id
_entity.type
_entity.pdbx_description
1 polymer ?
#
loop_
_entity_poly.entity_id
_entity_poly.type
_entity_poly.pdbx_seq_one_letter_code
_entity_poly.pdbx_strand_id
1 'polypeptide(L)'
;MSNSVSSPVPAANQSPAFQHLATGQDADSSLSVVGQTGPSAKAKACDRNRDYAAMIAKLKAGGRDAWSMDALGVCHLRTGEVAEALRIFRSLVLKPGCTWERSDVPLRYRRNFATALLMAGIPSGCREVLSALPDQSDPRTRQLLAAIARWERSLSFFKRWDFRINKIEPKGCTVPIDFEPGEFEDEALS
;
A
#
# COMPACT_ATOMS: atom_id res chain seq x y z
N MET A 1 13.85 -26.83 80.18
CA MET A 1 12.38 -26.72 80.22
C MET A 1 11.90 -26.59 78.78
N SER A 2 11.10 -27.58 78.33
CA SER A 2 10.24 -27.63 77.11
C SER A 2 10.95 -27.42 75.75
N ASN A 3 11.31 -28.43 74.94
CA ASN A 3 10.58 -29.49 74.20
C ASN A 3 9.46 -29.02 73.25
N SER A 4 9.68 -29.17 71.93
CA SER A 4 8.81 -29.81 70.89
C SER A 4 9.35 -29.46 69.48
N VAL A 5 9.94 -30.40 68.71
CA VAL A 5 9.31 -31.34 67.73
C VAL A 5 8.82 -30.57 66.48
N SER A 6 9.23 -30.82 65.22
CA SER A 6 9.26 -32.09 64.48
C SER A 6 10.11 -31.99 63.19
N SER A 7 10.67 -33.13 62.78
CA SER A 7 11.40 -33.39 61.51
C SER A 7 10.41 -33.92 60.40
N PRO A 8 10.77 -34.75 59.39
CA PRO A 8 11.26 -34.36 58.04
C PRO A 8 10.59 -35.11 56.82
N VAL A 9 10.88 -34.69 55.56
CA VAL A 9 10.79 -35.39 54.20
C VAL A 9 9.40 -35.99 53.79
N PRO A 10 9.09 -36.56 52.58
CA PRO A 10 9.78 -36.67 51.27
C PRO A 10 8.95 -36.61 49.94
N ALA A 11 9.66 -36.80 48.82
CA ALA A 11 9.30 -37.55 47.59
C ALA A 11 8.25 -36.99 46.59
N ALA A 12 8.73 -36.51 45.44
CA ALA A 12 7.97 -36.52 44.19
C ALA A 12 8.18 -37.87 43.48
N ASN A 13 7.09 -38.61 43.33
CA ASN A 13 6.99 -39.95 42.77
C ASN A 13 6.78 -39.90 41.24
N GLN A 14 7.12 -41.03 40.62
CA GLN A 14 7.29 -41.33 39.21
C GLN A 14 5.97 -41.42 38.39
N SER A 15 6.13 -41.39 37.05
CA SER A 15 5.29 -41.67 35.85
C SER A 15 4.27 -42.85 35.94
N PRO A 16 3.51 -43.31 34.88
CA PRO A 16 3.52 -42.98 33.44
C PRO A 16 2.15 -43.01 32.67
N ALA A 17 2.25 -42.72 31.36
CA ALA A 17 1.54 -43.28 30.19
C ALA A 17 0.02 -43.54 30.19
N PHE A 18 -0.69 -42.95 29.22
CA PHE A 18 -1.71 -43.64 28.43
C PHE A 18 -1.69 -43.13 26.97
N GLN A 19 -1.34 -44.04 26.06
CA GLN A 19 -1.68 -43.96 24.65
C GLN A 19 -3.13 -44.43 24.48
N HIS A 20 -3.91 -43.75 23.64
CA HIS A 20 -5.04 -44.39 22.95
C HIS A 20 -5.30 -43.71 21.60
N LEU A 21 -5.29 -44.54 20.55
CA LEU A 21 -5.75 -44.24 19.19
C LEU A 21 -7.22 -43.80 19.20
N ALA A 22 -7.55 -42.78 18.39
CA ALA A 22 -8.86 -42.65 17.76
C ALA A 22 -8.72 -41.97 16.39
N THR A 23 -9.15 -42.73 15.38
CA THR A 23 -9.46 -42.40 13.99
C THR A 23 -10.60 -41.38 13.84
N GLY A 24 -10.60 -40.63 12.74
CA GLY A 24 -11.85 -40.09 12.17
C GLY A 24 -11.80 -38.61 11.79
N GLN A 25 -11.86 -38.36 10.49
CA GLN A 25 -12.27 -37.09 9.87
C GLN A 25 -13.61 -36.61 10.46
N ASP A 26 -13.76 -35.30 10.69
CA ASP A 26 -14.63 -34.49 9.84
C ASP A 26 -14.53 -33.01 10.21
N ALA A 27 -14.76 -32.21 9.19
CA ALA A 27 -14.76 -30.76 9.18
C ALA A 27 -15.85 -30.20 10.09
N ASP A 28 -15.54 -29.14 10.86
CA ASP A 28 -16.31 -27.91 10.73
C ASP A 28 -15.48 -26.71 11.22
N SER A 29 -15.18 -25.82 10.28
CA SER A 29 -14.52 -24.54 10.52
C SER A 29 -15.58 -23.47 10.54
N SER A 30 -16.16 -23.21 11.71
CA SER A 30 -17.05 -22.06 11.90
C SER A 30 -16.24 -20.80 12.22
N LEU A 31 -15.57 -20.25 11.20
CA LEU A 31 -15.16 -18.85 11.16
C LEU A 31 -16.23 -18.08 10.39
N SER A 32 -16.96 -17.24 11.12
CA SER A 32 -17.95 -16.31 10.60
C SER A 32 -17.35 -15.37 9.56
N VAL A 33 -17.49 -15.72 8.28
CA VAL A 33 -17.25 -14.85 7.14
C VAL A 33 -18.40 -13.84 7.07
N VAL A 34 -18.13 -12.62 7.56
CA VAL A 34 -18.95 -11.45 7.24
C VAL A 34 -18.81 -11.21 5.73
N GLY A 35 -19.92 -11.42 5.02
CA GLY A 35 -20.01 -11.27 3.57
C GLY A 35 -19.61 -9.87 3.11
N GLN A 36 -18.49 -9.79 2.41
CA GLN A 36 -18.11 -8.61 1.63
C GLN A 36 -18.79 -8.72 0.26
N THR A 37 -19.95 -8.08 0.11
CA THR A 37 -20.50 -7.76 -1.20
C THR A 37 -19.63 -6.68 -1.83
N GLY A 38 -18.82 -7.05 -2.82
CA GLY A 38 -17.85 -6.18 -3.47
C GLY A 38 -18.50 -5.08 -4.35
N PRO A 39 -17.84 -3.93 -4.56
CA PRO A 39 -18.28 -2.93 -5.52
C PRO A 39 -17.54 -3.08 -6.86
N SER A 40 -17.99 -3.97 -7.75
CA SER A 40 -17.32 -4.27 -9.05
C SER A 40 -17.99 -3.67 -10.30
N ALA A 41 -18.90 -2.69 -10.18
CA ALA A 41 -19.65 -2.17 -11.35
C ALA A 41 -19.54 -0.65 -11.60
N LYS A 42 -19.10 0.16 -10.62
CA LYS A 42 -19.17 1.63 -10.75
C LYS A 42 -17.95 2.27 -11.42
N ALA A 43 -16.75 1.67 -11.33
CA ALA A 43 -15.57 2.20 -12.04
C ALA A 43 -15.56 1.82 -13.53
N LYS A 44 -15.98 0.59 -13.88
CA LYS A 44 -16.01 0.08 -15.27
C LYS A 44 -16.81 0.95 -16.26
N ALA A 45 -17.75 1.76 -15.77
CA ALA A 45 -18.59 2.60 -16.64
C ALA A 45 -17.90 3.89 -17.13
N CYS A 46 -16.79 4.31 -16.54
CA CYS A 46 -16.31 5.70 -16.68
C CYS A 46 -15.07 5.91 -17.55
N ASP A 47 -14.38 4.85 -17.97
CA ASP A 47 -13.21 4.94 -18.85
C ASP A 47 -13.58 5.43 -20.27
N ARG A 48 -14.85 5.27 -20.68
CA ARG A 48 -15.30 5.58 -22.04
C ARG A 48 -15.41 7.07 -22.39
N ASN A 49 -15.47 7.96 -21.40
CA ASN A 49 -15.69 9.39 -21.63
C ASN A 49 -14.63 10.31 -21.00
N ARG A 50 -13.65 9.78 -20.25
CA ARG A 50 -12.59 10.55 -19.55
C ARG A 50 -13.10 11.77 -18.75
N ASP A 51 -14.36 11.75 -18.32
CA ASP A 51 -14.96 12.83 -17.53
C ASP A 51 -14.63 12.64 -16.04
N TYR A 52 -13.35 12.87 -15.72
CA TYR A 52 -12.84 12.73 -14.36
C TYR A 52 -13.48 13.74 -13.40
N ALA A 53 -13.93 14.90 -13.88
CA ALA A 53 -14.61 15.90 -13.07
C ALA A 53 -15.97 15.39 -12.57
N ALA A 54 -16.80 14.82 -13.47
CA ALA A 54 -18.05 14.19 -13.08
C ALA A 54 -17.82 12.97 -12.16
N MET A 55 -16.74 12.21 -12.37
CA MET A 55 -16.41 11.08 -11.48
C MET A 55 -16.04 11.57 -10.08
N ILE A 56 -15.21 12.60 -9.96
CA ILE A 56 -14.84 13.21 -8.67
C ILE A 56 -16.11 13.61 -7.90
N ALA A 57 -17.08 14.26 -8.55
CA ALA A 57 -18.35 14.64 -7.92
C ALA A 57 -19.12 13.41 -7.40
N LYS A 58 -19.22 12.35 -8.21
CA LYS A 58 -19.90 11.09 -7.83
C LYS A 58 -19.21 10.37 -6.68
N LEU A 59 -17.88 10.26 -6.72
CA LEU A 59 -17.08 9.58 -5.69
C LEU A 59 -17.11 10.37 -4.37
N LYS A 60 -17.08 11.70 -4.42
CA LYS A 60 -17.24 12.56 -3.23
C LYS A 60 -18.62 12.44 -2.59
N ALA A 61 -19.67 12.29 -3.39
CA ALA A 61 -21.04 12.07 -2.91
C ALA A 61 -21.28 10.64 -2.38
N GLY A 62 -20.41 9.70 -2.76
CA GLY A 62 -20.48 8.30 -2.36
C GLY A 62 -19.81 8.01 -1.01
N GLY A 63 -19.50 6.73 -0.81
CA GLY A 63 -18.81 6.23 0.38
C GLY A 63 -17.33 6.61 0.42
N ARG A 64 -16.75 6.53 1.62
CA ARG A 64 -15.33 6.78 1.90
C ARG A 64 -14.53 5.50 2.09
N ASP A 65 -14.98 4.41 1.48
CA ASP A 65 -14.26 3.15 1.48
C ASP A 65 -12.95 3.26 0.69
N ALA A 66 -11.99 2.38 1.00
CA ALA A 66 -10.64 2.47 0.48
C ALA A 66 -10.57 2.42 -1.06
N TRP A 67 -11.49 1.68 -1.69
CA TRP A 67 -11.58 1.58 -3.14
C TRP A 67 -12.06 2.88 -3.78
N SER A 68 -13.16 3.44 -3.27
CA SER A 68 -13.68 4.73 -3.76
C SER A 68 -12.66 5.85 -3.59
N MET A 69 -11.90 5.81 -2.49
CA MET A 69 -10.82 6.75 -2.22
C MET A 69 -9.64 6.59 -3.18
N ASP A 70 -9.21 5.37 -3.51
CA ASP A 70 -8.15 5.14 -4.50
C ASP A 70 -8.57 5.64 -5.89
N ALA A 71 -9.78 5.28 -6.33
CA ALA A 71 -10.33 5.76 -7.59
C ALA A 71 -10.43 7.30 -7.64
N LEU A 72 -10.83 7.93 -6.52
CA LEU A 72 -10.88 9.38 -6.39
C LEU A 72 -9.48 10.00 -6.51
N GLY A 73 -8.49 9.39 -5.86
CA GLY A 73 -7.09 9.80 -5.97
C GLY A 73 -6.56 9.73 -7.40
N VAL A 74 -6.86 8.66 -8.14
CA VAL A 74 -6.48 8.52 -9.57
C VAL A 74 -7.14 9.60 -10.42
N CYS A 75 -8.41 9.92 -10.18
CA CYS A 75 -9.07 11.01 -10.90
C CYS A 75 -8.39 12.36 -10.67
N HIS A 76 -8.01 12.66 -9.42
CA HIS A 76 -7.26 13.87 -9.11
C HIS A 76 -5.87 13.88 -9.77
N LEU A 77 -5.19 12.73 -9.92
CA LEU A 77 -3.97 12.65 -10.71
C LEU A 77 -4.23 13.00 -12.18
N ARG A 78 -5.28 12.42 -12.78
CA ARG A 78 -5.61 12.61 -14.20
C ARG A 78 -6.15 14.01 -14.52
N THR A 79 -6.69 14.74 -13.56
CA THR A 79 -7.06 16.17 -13.70
C THR A 79 -5.93 17.14 -13.33
N GLY A 80 -4.77 16.65 -12.87
CA GLY A 80 -3.64 17.49 -12.45
C GLY A 80 -3.78 18.09 -11.06
N GLU A 81 -4.80 17.70 -10.28
CA GLU A 81 -5.00 18.10 -8.88
C GLU A 81 -4.10 17.29 -7.93
N VAL A 82 -2.78 17.36 -8.15
CA VAL A 82 -1.77 16.50 -7.51
C VAL A 82 -1.78 16.60 -5.98
N ALA A 83 -2.00 17.81 -5.43
CA ALA A 83 -2.02 18.03 -3.99
C ALA A 83 -3.15 17.24 -3.30
N GLU A 84 -4.32 17.18 -3.93
CA GLU A 84 -5.47 16.47 -3.41
C GLU A 84 -5.30 14.95 -3.55
N ALA A 85 -4.75 14.49 -4.68
CA ALA A 85 -4.36 13.10 -4.86
C ALA A 85 -3.39 12.63 -3.77
N LEU A 86 -2.33 13.41 -3.48
CA LEU A 86 -1.39 13.10 -2.41
C LEU A 86 -2.06 13.00 -1.04
N ARG A 87 -2.98 13.91 -0.72
CA ARG A 87 -3.72 13.90 0.55
C ARG A 87 -4.51 12.60 0.70
N ILE A 88 -5.19 12.18 -0.37
CA ILE A 88 -5.96 10.94 -0.42
C ILE A 88 -5.05 9.72 -0.24
N PHE A 89 -3.99 9.59 -1.05
CA PHE A 89 -3.11 8.43 -1.00
C PHE A 89 -2.32 8.31 0.30
N ARG A 90 -1.93 9.43 0.93
CA ARG A 90 -1.36 9.40 2.28
C ARG A 90 -2.32 8.77 3.29
N SER A 91 -3.60 9.10 3.22
CA SER A 91 -4.61 8.52 4.13
C SER A 91 -4.88 7.02 3.89
N LEU A 92 -4.58 6.53 2.68
CA LEU A 92 -4.73 5.12 2.32
C LEU A 92 -3.49 4.30 2.69
N VAL A 93 -2.31 4.80 2.32
CA VAL A 93 -1.05 4.03 2.38
C VAL A 93 -0.32 4.20 3.71
N LEU A 94 -0.42 5.36 4.36
CA LEU A 94 0.29 5.63 5.61
C LEU A 94 -0.56 5.32 6.83
N LYS A 95 0.10 4.93 7.91
CA LYS A 95 -0.53 4.83 9.22
C LYS A 95 -0.88 6.24 9.73
N PRO A 96 -2.07 6.44 10.34
CA PRO A 96 -2.46 7.75 10.86
C PRO A 96 -1.43 8.31 11.86
N GLY A 97 -1.10 9.60 11.73
CA GLY A 97 -0.19 10.30 12.64
C GLY A 97 1.30 10.01 12.42
N CYS A 98 1.70 9.24 11.40
CA CYS A 98 3.10 9.01 11.08
C CYS A 98 3.36 8.85 9.58
N THR A 99 4.63 8.67 9.23
CA THR A 99 5.10 8.50 7.84
C THR A 99 5.34 7.03 7.47
N TRP A 100 4.93 6.09 8.32
CA TRP A 100 5.12 4.65 8.09
C TRP A 100 4.02 4.08 7.20
N GLU A 101 4.40 3.28 6.21
CA GLU A 101 3.45 2.57 5.37
C GLU A 101 2.70 1.47 6.13
N ARG A 102 1.47 1.24 5.69
CA ARG A 102 0.62 0.11 6.09
C ARG A 102 1.03 -1.14 5.32
N SER A 103 1.24 -2.25 6.01
CA SER A 103 1.60 -3.52 5.38
C SER A 103 0.43 -4.20 4.66
N ASP A 104 -0.82 -3.87 5.03
CA ASP A 104 -2.06 -4.51 4.60
C ASP A 104 -2.73 -3.83 3.39
N VAL A 105 -2.10 -2.81 2.79
CA VAL A 105 -2.68 -2.10 1.64
C VAL A 105 -2.33 -2.79 0.32
N PRO A 106 -3.28 -2.86 -0.64
CA PRO A 106 -3.00 -3.33 -2.00
C PRO A 106 -1.81 -2.62 -2.62
N LEU A 107 -0.95 -3.36 -3.34
CA LEU A 107 0.24 -2.81 -3.99
C LEU A 107 -0.10 -1.67 -4.97
N ARG A 108 -1.26 -1.74 -5.64
CA ARG A 108 -1.75 -0.67 -6.51
C ARG A 108 -1.88 0.68 -5.79
N TYR A 109 -2.33 0.71 -4.54
CA TYR A 109 -2.47 1.97 -3.79
C TYR A 109 -1.11 2.59 -3.54
N ARG A 110 -0.08 1.76 -3.30
CA ARG A 110 1.30 2.22 -3.15
C ARG A 110 1.89 2.74 -4.46
N ARG A 111 1.61 2.08 -5.59
CA ARG A 111 2.03 2.59 -6.91
C ARG A 111 1.32 3.90 -7.28
N ASN A 112 0.04 4.04 -6.96
CA ASN A 112 -0.71 5.28 -7.13
C ASN A 112 -0.17 6.39 -6.21
N PHE A 113 0.19 6.06 -4.97
CA PHE A 113 0.88 6.98 -4.07
C PHE A 113 2.26 7.40 -4.61
N ALA A 114 3.05 6.47 -5.12
CA ALA A 114 4.32 6.75 -5.76
C ALA A 114 4.16 7.66 -7.00
N THR A 115 3.12 7.43 -7.80
CA THR A 115 2.76 8.29 -8.93
C THR A 115 2.45 9.72 -8.47
N ALA A 116 1.67 9.87 -7.40
CA ALA A 116 1.36 11.17 -6.81
C ALA A 116 2.61 11.90 -6.29
N LEU A 117 3.53 11.18 -5.63
CA LEU A 117 4.81 11.74 -5.18
C LEU A 117 5.65 12.22 -6.38
N LEU A 118 5.71 11.44 -7.45
CA LEU A 118 6.45 11.80 -8.65
C LEU A 118 5.91 13.08 -9.30
N MET A 119 4.59 13.15 -9.47
CA MET A 119 3.91 14.32 -10.04
C MET A 119 4.01 15.56 -9.14
N ALA A 120 4.14 15.37 -7.83
CA ALA A 120 4.36 16.46 -6.88
C ALA A 120 5.80 16.99 -6.88
N GLY A 121 6.67 16.46 -7.74
CA GLY A 121 8.07 16.83 -7.80
C GLY A 121 8.91 16.20 -6.69
N ILE A 122 8.48 15.06 -6.14
CA ILE A 122 9.15 14.32 -5.06
C ILE A 122 9.66 12.95 -5.59
N PRO A 123 10.61 12.92 -6.56
CA PRO A 123 11.12 11.68 -7.14
C PRO A 123 11.85 10.78 -6.14
N SER A 124 12.45 11.34 -5.09
CA SER A 124 13.13 10.55 -4.06
C SER A 124 12.14 9.69 -3.28
N GLY A 125 11.03 10.30 -2.83
CA GLY A 125 9.93 9.61 -2.15
C GLY A 125 9.23 8.60 -3.06
N CYS A 126 9.02 8.93 -4.34
CA CYS A 126 8.51 7.97 -5.31
C CYS A 126 9.40 6.72 -5.39
N ARG A 127 10.71 6.91 -5.54
CA ARG A 127 11.68 5.81 -5.61
C ARG A 127 11.71 4.97 -4.33
N GLU A 128 11.60 5.60 -3.17
CA GLU A 128 11.55 4.92 -1.87
C GLU A 128 10.34 3.98 -1.78
N VAL A 129 9.14 4.48 -2.06
CA VAL A 129 7.90 3.68 -2.07
C VAL A 129 8.03 2.50 -3.04
N LEU A 130 8.53 2.74 -4.26
CA LEU A 130 8.70 1.68 -5.27
C LEU A 130 9.73 0.62 -4.87
N SER A 131 10.82 1.02 -4.20
CA SER A 131 11.85 0.09 -3.73
C SER A 131 11.38 -0.83 -2.60
N ALA A 132 10.35 -0.41 -1.85
CA ALA A 132 9.73 -1.20 -0.79
C ALA A 132 8.68 -2.19 -1.31
N LEU A 133 8.33 -2.16 -2.60
CA LEU A 133 7.40 -3.12 -3.18
C LEU A 133 8.07 -4.50 -3.32
N PRO A 134 7.34 -5.59 -3.02
CA PRO A 134 7.88 -6.95 -3.15
C PRO A 134 8.09 -7.35 -4.61
N ASP A 135 7.29 -6.81 -5.53
CA ASP A 135 7.38 -7.07 -6.96
C ASP A 135 7.77 -5.79 -7.72
N GLN A 136 9.01 -5.77 -8.20
CA GLN A 136 9.55 -4.69 -9.03
C GLN A 136 9.38 -4.96 -10.53
N SER A 137 8.89 -6.14 -10.92
CA SER A 137 8.67 -6.52 -12.32
C SER A 137 7.39 -5.92 -12.91
N ASP A 138 6.48 -5.48 -12.03
CA ASP A 138 5.24 -4.80 -12.36
C ASP A 138 5.45 -3.69 -13.42
N PRO A 139 4.66 -3.68 -14.52
CA PRO A 139 4.83 -2.72 -15.61
C PRO A 139 4.82 -1.27 -15.16
N ARG A 140 3.97 -0.91 -14.20
CA ARG A 140 3.84 0.47 -13.72
C ARG A 140 5.02 0.89 -12.87
N THR A 141 5.49 0.00 -11.99
CA THR A 141 6.73 0.21 -11.24
C THR A 141 7.89 0.50 -12.20
N ARG A 142 8.03 -0.31 -13.27
CA ARG A 142 9.07 -0.10 -14.29
C ARG A 142 8.91 1.22 -15.03
N GLN A 143 7.69 1.61 -15.40
CA GLN A 143 7.41 2.90 -16.06
C GLN A 143 7.81 4.08 -15.17
N LEU A 144 7.45 4.06 -13.89
CA LEU A 144 7.79 5.13 -12.93
C LEU A 144 9.32 5.23 -12.74
N LEU A 145 9.99 4.10 -12.54
CA LEU A 145 11.45 4.06 -12.42
C LEU A 145 12.14 4.54 -13.71
N ALA A 146 11.60 4.19 -14.88
CA ALA A 146 12.11 4.66 -16.16
C ALA A 146 11.91 6.17 -16.36
N ALA A 147 10.77 6.73 -15.92
CA ALA A 147 10.52 8.16 -15.93
C ALA A 147 11.52 8.92 -15.05
N ILE A 148 11.75 8.45 -13.82
CA ILE A 148 12.78 9.01 -12.92
C ILE A 148 14.16 8.93 -13.57
N ALA A 149 14.54 7.77 -14.11
CA ALA A 149 15.86 7.60 -14.74
C ALA A 149 16.06 8.49 -15.97
N ARG A 150 15.00 8.74 -16.75
CA ARG A 150 15.01 9.65 -17.91
C ARG A 150 15.19 11.10 -17.44
N TRP A 151 14.46 11.50 -16.41
CA TRP A 151 14.59 12.81 -15.80
C TRP A 151 15.98 13.03 -15.20
N GLU A 152 16.55 12.07 -14.47
CA GLU A 152 17.92 12.14 -13.93
C GLU A 152 18.97 12.34 -15.04
N ARG A 153 18.77 11.70 -16.19
CA ARG A 153 19.62 11.87 -17.39
C ARG A 153 19.49 13.25 -18.02
N SER A 154 18.37 13.95 -17.81
CA SER A 154 18.19 15.33 -18.26
C SER A 154 18.84 16.38 -17.35
N LEU A 155 19.17 16.01 -16.10
CA LEU A 155 19.84 16.90 -15.17
C LEU A 155 21.29 17.19 -15.60
N SER A 156 21.74 18.41 -15.32
CA SER A 156 23.15 18.79 -15.44
C SER A 156 24.01 17.93 -14.53
N PHE A 157 25.27 17.73 -14.91
CA PHE A 157 26.20 16.83 -14.20
C PHE A 157 26.21 17.06 -12.67
N PHE A 158 26.33 18.32 -12.24
CA PHE A 158 26.33 18.69 -10.83
C PHE A 158 24.99 18.39 -10.13
N LYS A 159 23.85 18.72 -10.76
CA LYS A 159 22.52 18.44 -10.18
C LYS A 159 22.26 16.94 -10.07
N ARG A 160 22.72 16.17 -11.05
CA ARG A 160 22.62 14.71 -11.03
C ARG A 160 23.46 14.13 -9.88
N TRP A 161 24.67 14.64 -9.68
CA TRP A 161 25.54 14.21 -8.59
C TRP A 161 24.95 14.57 -7.23
N ASP A 162 24.50 15.82 -7.06
CA ASP A 162 23.88 16.32 -5.83
C ASP A 162 22.62 15.52 -5.46
N PHE A 163 21.75 15.25 -6.45
CA PHE A 163 20.59 14.38 -6.26
C PHE A 163 20.99 12.96 -5.84
N ARG A 164 22.03 12.38 -6.45
CA ARG A 164 22.44 10.99 -6.17
C ARG A 164 23.02 10.80 -4.77
N ILE A 165 23.78 11.78 -4.27
CA ILE A 165 24.44 11.69 -2.96
C ILE A 165 23.57 12.26 -1.85
N ASN A 166 23.03 13.45 -2.04
CA ASN A 166 22.34 14.19 -1.00
C ASN A 166 20.82 14.03 -1.05
N LYS A 167 20.28 13.35 -2.09
CA LYS A 167 18.83 13.28 -2.37
C LYS A 167 18.16 14.66 -2.45
N ILE A 168 18.94 15.70 -2.79
CA ILE A 168 18.43 17.07 -2.93
C ILE A 168 17.69 17.18 -4.25
N GLU A 169 16.39 17.43 -4.16
CA GLU A 169 15.53 17.62 -5.31
C GLU A 169 15.72 19.05 -5.87
N PRO A 170 15.96 19.22 -7.18
CA PRO A 170 16.02 20.53 -7.79
C PRO A 170 14.74 21.32 -7.53
N LYS A 171 14.85 22.64 -7.27
CA LYS A 171 13.69 23.51 -7.12
C LYS A 171 12.79 23.44 -8.36
N GLY A 172 11.48 23.29 -8.15
CA GLY A 172 10.52 23.15 -9.24
C GLY A 172 10.68 21.83 -10.02
N CYS A 173 11.12 20.76 -9.36
CA CYS A 173 11.28 19.46 -9.99
C CYS A 173 9.97 19.01 -10.65
N THR A 174 10.01 18.77 -11.96
CA THR A 174 8.91 18.18 -12.71
C THR A 174 9.47 17.00 -13.47
N VAL A 175 9.03 15.80 -13.11
CA VAL A 175 9.37 14.58 -13.84
C VAL A 175 8.32 14.37 -14.93
N PRO A 176 8.70 14.43 -16.22
CA PRO A 176 7.74 14.16 -17.29
C PRO A 176 7.31 12.70 -17.25
N ILE A 177 6.00 12.49 -17.20
CA ILE A 177 5.35 11.18 -17.35
C ILE A 177 4.66 11.14 -18.71
N ASP A 178 4.96 10.11 -19.49
CA ASP A 178 4.46 9.88 -20.85
C ASP A 178 3.40 8.77 -20.89
N PHE A 179 2.85 8.43 -19.74
CA PHE A 179 1.81 7.43 -19.54
C PHE A 179 0.68 8.01 -18.70
N GLU A 180 -0.49 7.36 -18.74
CA GLU A 180 -1.66 7.82 -18.00
C GLU A 180 -1.42 7.68 -16.47
N PRO A 181 -1.59 8.75 -15.68
CA PRO A 181 -1.33 8.73 -14.25
C PRO A 181 -2.31 7.82 -13.48
N GLY A 182 -1.75 6.96 -12.65
CA GLY A 182 -2.49 6.09 -11.74
C GLY A 182 -3.21 4.93 -12.43
N GLU A 183 -3.50 3.90 -11.65
CA GLU A 183 -4.10 2.64 -12.09
C GLU A 183 -5.44 2.43 -11.39
N PHE A 184 -6.46 2.03 -12.16
CA PHE A 184 -7.70 1.50 -11.61
C PHE A 184 -7.61 -0.04 -11.47
N GLU A 185 -8.52 -0.63 -10.70
CA GLU A 185 -8.52 -2.06 -10.36
C GLU A 185 -8.68 -3.02 -11.56
N ASP A 186 -8.99 -2.53 -12.77
CA ASP A 186 -9.31 -3.35 -13.94
C ASP A 186 -8.22 -3.41 -15.04
N GLU A 187 -7.04 -2.77 -14.86
CA GLU A 187 -6.00 -2.70 -15.91
C GLU A 187 -4.96 -3.85 -15.88
N ALA A 188 -5.05 -4.80 -14.95
CA ALA A 188 -4.01 -5.83 -14.73
C ALA A 188 -4.30 -7.23 -15.32
N LEU A 189 -5.32 -7.37 -16.17
CA LEU A 189 -5.74 -8.67 -16.74
C LEU A 189 -5.98 -8.66 -18.27
N SER A 190 -5.38 -7.73 -19.02
CA SER A 190 -5.36 -7.78 -20.49
C SER A 190 -4.02 -8.25 -21.03
#